data_AF-A0A349FC58-F1
#
_entry.id   AF-A0A349FC58-F1
#
_cell.length_a   1.000
_cell.length_b   1.000
_cell.length_c   1.000
_cell.angle_alpha   90.00
_cell.angle_beta   90.00
_cell.angle_gamma   90.00
#
_symmetry.space_group_name_H-M   'P 1'
#
loop_
_entity.id
_entity.type
_entity.pdbx_description
1 polymer ?
#
loop_
_entity_poly.entity_id
_entity_poly.type
_entity_poly.pdbx_seq_one_letter_code
_entity_poly.pdbx_strand_id
1 'polypeptide(L)'
;MHTLSWNDNNIPHQIALEEEGPHTRIEMRIVKDIEPEVIGLSVDWPMDKLIEAWQGAAMPVSQAFDDGELFSHVRVLFNLENGCVIWMVNHIKMPCGNKMSTDRLAWVPAMHGKDGKLSAI
;
A
#
# COMPACT_ATOMS: atom_id res chain seq x y z
N MET A 1 1.64 -18.53 -1.88
CA MET A 1 0.96 -17.27 -1.51
C MET A 1 0.69 -17.26 0.00
N HIS A 2 1.12 -16.22 0.70
CA HIS A 2 0.99 -16.03 2.15
C HIS A 2 0.25 -14.71 2.43
N THR A 3 -0.94 -14.79 3.02
CA THR A 3 -1.74 -13.60 3.37
C THR A 3 -1.30 -13.01 4.70
N LEU A 4 -0.96 -11.73 4.72
CA LEU A 4 -0.54 -11.02 5.92
C LEU A 4 -1.74 -10.61 6.79
N SER A 5 -1.58 -10.67 8.11
CA SER A 5 -2.60 -10.18 9.05
C SER A 5 -2.70 -8.66 8.98
N TRP A 6 -3.89 -8.16 8.65
CA TRP A 6 -4.18 -6.72 8.58
C TRP A 6 -4.95 -6.29 9.83
N ASN A 7 -4.38 -5.37 10.59
CA ASN A 7 -4.90 -4.92 11.89
C ASN A 7 -5.71 -3.61 11.81
N ASP A 8 -5.65 -2.88 10.70
CA ASP A 8 -6.42 -1.64 10.53
C ASP A 8 -7.83 -1.93 10.03
N ASN A 9 -8.77 -2.07 10.97
CA ASN A 9 -10.18 -2.37 10.68
C ASN A 9 -10.89 -1.27 9.88
N ASN A 10 -10.32 -0.07 9.74
CA ASN A 10 -10.93 1.01 8.96
C ASN A 10 -10.69 0.85 7.46
N ILE A 11 -9.74 -0.02 7.06
CA ILE A 11 -9.33 -0.20 5.68
C ILE A 11 -9.44 -1.70 5.38
N PRO A 12 -10.49 -2.14 4.69
CA PRO A 12 -10.80 -3.57 4.53
C PRO A 12 -9.92 -4.28 3.49
N HIS A 13 -8.69 -3.83 3.27
CA HIS A 13 -7.80 -4.37 2.24
C HIS A 13 -7.02 -5.59 2.74
N GLN A 14 -6.57 -6.41 1.79
CA GLN A 14 -5.76 -7.59 2.08
C GLN A 14 -4.43 -7.47 1.35
N ILE A 15 -3.34 -7.85 2.02
CA ILE A 15 -2.03 -8.00 1.40
C ILE A 15 -1.64 -9.47 1.43
N ALA A 16 -1.17 -9.98 0.31
CA ALA A 16 -0.58 -11.29 0.18
C ALA A 16 0.82 -11.19 -0.44
N LEU A 17 1.68 -12.12 -0.06
CA LEU A 17 3.03 -12.27 -0.59
C LEU A 17 3.11 -13.57 -1.40
N GLU A 18 3.77 -13.52 -2.54
CA GLU A 18 4.04 -14.69 -3.37
C GLU A 18 5.52 -14.73 -3.75
N GLU A 19 6.15 -15.89 -3.55
CA GLU A 19 7.53 -16.09 -3.96
C GLU A 19 7.65 -16.06 -5.48
N GLU A 20 8.61 -15.28 -6.00
CA GLU A 20 8.89 -15.14 -7.42
C GLU A 20 10.40 -15.31 -7.66
N GLY A 21 10.88 -16.53 -7.40
CA GLY A 21 12.31 -16.84 -7.46
C GLY A 21 13.10 -16.09 -6.36
N PRO A 22 14.10 -15.25 -6.70
CA PRO A 22 14.81 -14.43 -5.71
C PRO A 22 14.01 -13.17 -5.29
N HIS A 23 12.88 -12.90 -5.95
CA HIS A 23 12.01 -11.76 -5.68
C HIS A 23 10.78 -12.20 -4.90
N THR A 24 10.06 -11.24 -4.35
CA THR A 24 8.71 -11.47 -3.81
C THR A 24 7.73 -10.53 -4.47
N ARG A 25 6.61 -11.08 -4.95
CA ARG A 25 5.47 -10.30 -5.41
C ARG A 25 4.59 -9.94 -4.22
N ILE A 26 4.42 -8.64 -4.01
CA ILE A 26 3.42 -8.09 -3.09
C ILE A 26 2.14 -7.92 -3.89
N GLU A 27 1.06 -8.57 -3.46
CA GLU A 27 -0.27 -8.41 -4.00
C GLU A 27 -1.14 -7.69 -2.96
N MET A 28 -1.88 -6.67 -3.41
CA MET A 28 -2.85 -5.97 -2.58
C MET A 28 -4.23 -6.06 -3.24
N ARG A 29 -5.19 -6.63 -2.50
CA ARG A 29 -6.60 -6.65 -2.86
C ARG A 29 -7.29 -5.46 -2.20
N ILE A 30 -7.66 -4.50 -3.02
CA ILE A 30 -8.38 -3.28 -2.64
C ILE A 30 -9.87 -3.57 -2.74
N VAL A 31 -10.54 -3.53 -1.60
CA VAL A 31 -12.00 -3.67 -1.54
C VAL A 31 -12.62 -2.35 -1.95
N LYS A 32 -13.47 -2.40 -2.99
CA LYS A 32 -14.24 -1.27 -3.50
C LYS A 32 -15.73 -1.60 -3.43
N ASP A 33 -16.58 -0.59 -3.61
CA ASP A 33 -18.04 -0.71 -3.51
C ASP A 33 -18.67 -1.64 -4.55
N ILE A 34 -17.99 -1.88 -5.68
CA ILE A 34 -18.50 -2.72 -6.79
C ILE A 34 -17.60 -3.94 -6.98
N GLU A 35 -16.41 -3.74 -7.54
CA GLU A 35 -15.48 -4.82 -7.87
C GLU A 35 -14.13 -4.56 -7.17
N PRO A 36 -13.62 -5.52 -6.38
CA PRO A 36 -12.29 -5.40 -5.81
C PRO A 36 -11.22 -5.28 -6.89
N GLU A 37 -10.26 -4.39 -6.69
CA GLU A 37 -9.09 -4.31 -7.56
C GLU A 37 -7.95 -5.10 -6.93
N VAL A 38 -7.20 -5.82 -7.77
CA VAL A 38 -5.96 -6.50 -7.35
C VAL A 38 -4.80 -5.81 -8.04
N ILE A 39 -3.93 -5.18 -7.25
CA ILE A 39 -2.68 -4.56 -7.73
C ILE A 39 -1.48 -5.34 -7.19
N GLY A 40 -0.37 -5.31 -7.93
CA GLY A 40 0.84 -6.04 -7.55
C GLY A 40 2.13 -5.27 -7.82
N LEU A 41 3.16 -5.57 -7.03
CA LEU A 41 4.52 -5.07 -7.17
C LEU A 41 5.53 -6.15 -6.78
N SER A 42 6.42 -6.52 -7.69
CA SER A 42 7.56 -7.38 -7.37
C SER A 42 8.71 -6.54 -6.81
N VAL A 43 9.33 -7.03 -5.73
CA VAL A 43 10.45 -6.38 -5.05
C VAL A 43 11.62 -7.36 -4.86
N ASP A 44 12.84 -6.83 -4.89
CA ASP A 44 14.08 -7.59 -4.73
C ASP A 44 14.36 -7.91 -3.25
N TRP A 45 13.38 -8.49 -2.58
CA TRP A 45 13.43 -8.88 -1.18
C TRP A 45 12.85 -10.28 -1.00
N PRO A 46 13.47 -11.14 -0.15
CA PRO A 46 12.92 -12.44 0.17
C PRO A 46 11.65 -12.32 1.03
N MET A 47 10.72 -13.25 0.85
CA MET A 47 9.39 -13.20 1.48
C MET A 47 9.49 -13.11 3.00
N ASP A 48 10.39 -13.87 3.63
CA ASP A 48 10.58 -13.86 5.09
C ASP A 48 10.92 -12.46 5.64
N LYS A 49 11.69 -11.67 4.89
CA LYS A 49 12.04 -10.30 5.28
C LYS A 49 10.86 -9.34 5.16
N LEU A 50 9.98 -9.56 4.17
CA LEU A 50 8.75 -8.79 4.07
C LEU A 50 7.77 -9.15 5.18
N ILE A 51 7.65 -10.44 5.55
CA ILE A 51 6.84 -10.88 6.69
C ILE A 51 7.35 -10.24 7.99
N GLU A 52 8.66 -10.24 8.22
CA GLU A 52 9.29 -9.60 9.40
C GLU A 52 9.05 -8.09 9.44
N ALA A 53 9.11 -7.41 8.30
CA ALA A 53 8.92 -5.96 8.20
C ALA A 53 7.45 -5.51 8.30
N TRP A 54 6.49 -6.41 8.13
CA TRP A 54 5.07 -6.08 8.13
C TRP A 54 4.58 -5.71 9.53
N GLN A 55 4.06 -4.49 9.69
CA GLN A 55 3.59 -3.97 10.98
C GLN A 55 2.09 -4.16 11.22
N GLY A 56 1.38 -4.82 10.29
CA GLY A 56 -0.06 -5.01 10.40
C GLY A 56 -0.91 -3.85 9.90
N ALA A 57 -0.33 -2.73 9.43
CA ALA A 57 -1.10 -1.58 8.95
C ALA A 57 -0.33 -0.73 7.93
N ALA A 58 -1.06 -0.01 7.09
CA ALA A 58 -0.51 0.98 6.17
C ALA A 58 -0.35 2.34 6.86
N MET A 59 0.90 2.76 7.09
CA MET A 59 1.24 3.98 7.83
C MET A 59 1.16 5.22 6.95
N PRO A 60 0.44 6.28 7.33
CA PRO A 60 0.37 7.52 6.55
C PRO A 60 1.74 8.22 6.48
N VAL A 61 2.13 8.68 5.28
CA VAL A 61 3.35 9.47 5.05
C VAL A 61 3.09 10.80 4.32
N SER A 62 1.83 11.13 4.13
CA SER A 62 1.38 12.45 3.70
C SER A 62 0.15 12.86 4.50
N GLN A 63 -0.15 14.16 4.53
CA GLN A 63 -1.50 14.58 4.89
C GLN A 63 -2.47 14.07 3.83
N ALA A 64 -3.65 13.61 4.23
CA ALA A 64 -4.73 13.31 3.30
C ALA A 64 -5.23 14.61 2.67
N PHE A 65 -5.26 14.66 1.34
CA PHE A 65 -5.98 15.69 0.61
C PHE A 65 -7.42 15.23 0.42
N ASP A 66 -8.39 16.11 0.67
CA ASP A 66 -9.81 15.88 0.40
C ASP A 66 -10.50 17.22 0.14
N ASP A 67 -11.01 17.44 -1.07
CA ASP A 67 -11.82 18.62 -1.42
C ASP A 67 -13.29 18.27 -1.69
N GLY A 68 -13.71 17.05 -1.37
CA GLY A 68 -15.05 16.52 -1.63
C GLY A 68 -15.24 15.94 -3.04
N GLU A 69 -14.33 16.22 -3.99
CA GLU A 69 -14.32 15.66 -5.34
C GLU A 69 -13.13 14.72 -5.56
N LEU A 70 -11.97 15.05 -5.00
CA LEU A 70 -10.75 14.25 -5.00
C LEU A 70 -10.28 14.03 -3.57
N PHE A 71 -10.14 12.77 -3.20
CA PHE A 71 -9.35 12.33 -2.05
C PHE A 71 -8.02 11.76 -2.52
N SER A 72 -6.91 12.08 -1.85
CA SER A 72 -5.58 11.51 -2.15
C SER A 72 -4.76 11.30 -0.87
N HIS A 73 -4.07 10.17 -0.77
CA HIS A 73 -3.23 9.85 0.38
C HIS A 73 -2.12 8.86 0.01
N VAL A 74 -0.92 9.05 0.58
CA VAL A 74 0.21 8.13 0.46
C VAL A 74 0.48 7.45 1.80
N ARG A 75 0.65 6.14 1.76
CA ARG A 75 0.95 5.31 2.92
C ARG A 75 2.12 4.39 2.65
N VAL A 76 2.93 4.10 3.65
CA VAL A 76 3.96 3.05 3.61
C VAL A 76 3.36 1.73 4.08
N LEU A 77 3.60 0.67 3.30
CA LEU A 77 3.25 -0.71 3.65
C LEU A 77 4.43 -1.42 4.32
N PHE A 78 5.63 -1.26 3.77
CA PHE A 78 6.84 -1.91 4.25
C PHE A 78 7.97 -0.88 4.34
N ASN A 79 8.60 -0.78 5.51
CA ASN A 79 9.91 -0.14 5.67
C ASN A 79 10.98 -1.23 5.65
N LEU A 80 11.91 -1.16 4.70
CA LEU A 80 13.01 -2.11 4.52
C LEU A 80 14.36 -1.37 4.63
N GLU A 81 15.46 -2.12 4.74
CA GLU A 81 16.78 -1.53 5.04
C GLU A 81 17.28 -0.56 3.95
N ASN A 82 16.83 -0.72 2.70
CA ASN A 82 17.28 0.09 1.55
C ASN A 82 16.16 0.88 0.85
N GLY A 83 14.96 0.90 1.41
CA GLY A 83 13.83 1.62 0.83
C GLY A 83 12.51 1.21 1.45
N CYS A 84 11.41 1.68 0.86
CA CYS A 84 10.08 1.35 1.32
C CYS A 84 9.13 1.05 0.15
N VAL A 85 8.07 0.31 0.45
CA VAL A 85 6.94 0.13 -0.46
C VAL A 85 5.83 1.06 -0.02
N ILE A 86 5.37 1.91 -0.92
CA ILE A 86 4.23 2.80 -0.70
C ILE A 86 3.00 2.31 -1.44
N TRP A 87 1.84 2.60 -0.85
CA TRP A 87 0.54 2.56 -1.47
C TRP A 87 0.02 3.99 -1.60
N MET A 88 -0.29 4.37 -2.83
CA MET A 88 -0.94 5.63 -3.17
C MET A 88 -2.39 5.34 -3.50
N VAL A 89 -3.31 6.05 -2.85
CA VAL A 89 -4.76 5.94 -3.08
C VAL A 89 -5.30 7.29 -3.52
N ASN A 90 -6.13 7.27 -4.58
CA ASN A 90 -6.93 8.42 -4.97
C ASN A 90 -8.38 7.99 -5.13
N HIS A 91 -9.32 8.75 -4.58
CA HIS A 91 -10.75 8.57 -4.88
C HIS A 91 -11.25 9.78 -5.64
N ILE A 92 -11.81 9.56 -6.82
CA ILE A 92 -12.40 10.58 -7.67
C ILE A 92 -13.92 10.40 -7.63
N LYS A 93 -14.63 11.44 -7.22
CA LYS A 93 -16.08 11.46 -7.27
C LYS A 93 -16.55 11.61 -8.71
N MET A 94 -17.39 10.68 -9.12
CA MET A 94 -17.98 10.64 -10.46
C MET A 94 -19.24 11.52 -10.49
N PRO A 95 -19.69 11.99 -11.67
CA PRO A 95 -20.92 12.78 -11.79
C PRO A 95 -22.18 12.10 -11.22
N CYS A 96 -22.20 10.77 -11.14
CA CYS A 96 -23.29 9.99 -10.53
C CYS A 96 -23.24 9.93 -8.99
N GLY A 97 -22.24 10.55 -8.35
CA GLY A 97 -22.03 10.55 -6.90
C GLY A 97 -21.21 9.37 -6.38
N ASN A 98 -20.97 8.33 -7.18
CA ASN A 98 -20.10 7.21 -6.82
C ASN A 98 -18.63 7.63 -6.80
N LYS A 99 -17.79 6.89 -6.07
CA LYS A 99 -16.33 7.08 -6.07
C LYS A 99 -15.67 6.06 -6.98
N MET A 100 -14.74 6.53 -7.80
CA MET A 100 -13.80 5.71 -8.54
C MET A 100 -12.45 5.80 -7.83
N SER A 101 -11.90 4.66 -7.39
CA SER A 101 -10.58 4.62 -6.77
C SER A 101 -9.49 4.27 -7.79
N THR A 102 -8.37 4.97 -7.75
CA THR A 102 -7.14 4.61 -8.46
C THR A 102 -6.03 4.40 -7.44
N ASP A 103 -5.51 3.18 -7.43
CA ASP A 103 -4.57 2.73 -6.42
C ASP A 103 -3.29 2.25 -7.07
N ARG A 104 -2.16 2.47 -6.41
CA ARG A 104 -0.86 2.06 -6.94
C ARG A 104 0.11 1.69 -5.83
N LEU A 105 0.84 0.60 -6.05
CA LEU A 105 2.04 0.25 -5.29
C LEU A 105 3.28 0.82 -5.99
N ALA A 106 4.24 1.30 -5.21
CA ALA A 106 5.54 1.71 -5.72
C ALA A 106 6.67 1.41 -4.73
N TRP A 107 7.83 1.07 -5.28
CA TRP A 107 9.09 1.01 -4.54
C TRP A 107 9.73 2.39 -4.50
N VAL A 108 10.19 2.81 -3.32
CA VAL A 108 10.92 4.07 -3.13
C VAL A 108 12.29 3.74 -2.51
N PRO A 109 13.38 3.81 -3.29
CA PRO A 109 14.71 3.50 -2.78
C PRO A 109 15.20 4.58 -1.82
N ALA A 110 16.05 4.20 -0.86
CA ALA A 110 16.72 5.08 0.10
C ALA A 110 15.79 5.95 0.96
N MET A 111 14.52 5.56 1.08
CA MET A 111 13.52 6.27 1.87
C MET A 111 12.80 5.31 2.82
N HIS A 112 12.36 5.83 3.96
CA HIS A 112 11.44 5.14 4.86
C HIS A 112 10.25 6.04 5.25
N GLY A 113 9.15 5.44 5.67
CA GLY A 113 8.06 6.14 6.34
C GLY A 113 8.38 6.31 7.81
N LYS A 114 8.47 7.56 8.27
CA LYS A 114 8.73 7.90 9.67
C LYS A 114 8.04 9.22 10.03
N ASP A 115 7.44 9.29 11.21
CA ASP A 115 6.82 10.50 11.77
C ASP A 115 5.82 11.18 10.80
N GLY A 116 5.03 10.37 10.10
CA GLY A 116 4.03 10.86 9.16
C GLY A 116 4.59 11.40 7.84
N LYS A 117 5.85 11.12 7.52
CA LYS A 117 6.55 11.61 6.32
C LYS A 117 7.41 10.53 5.68
N LEU A 118 7.77 10.73 4.42
CA LEU A 118 8.92 10.04 3.84
C LEU A 118 10.21 10.77 4.26
N SER A 119 11.16 10.01 4.81
CA SER A 119 12.48 10.51 5.22
C SER A 119 13.56 9.64 4.59
N ALA A 120 14.72 10.22 4.30
CA ALA A 120 15.88 9.45 3.85
C ALA A 120 16.34 8.48 4.96
N ILE A 121 16.82 7.31 4.56
CA ILE A 121 17.38 6.27 5.45
C ILE A 121 18.72 6.72 6.02
#